data_AF-A0A6A3E896-F1
#
_entry.id   AF-A0A6A3E896-F1
#
_cell.length_a   1.000
_cell.length_b   1.000
_cell.length_c   1.000
_cell.angle_alpha   90.00
_cell.angle_beta   90.00
_cell.angle_gamma   90.00
#
_symmetry.space_group_name_H-M   'P 1'
#
loop_
_entity.id
_entity.type
_entity.pdbx_description
1 polymer ?
#
loop_
_entity_poly.entity_id
_entity_poly.type
_entity_poly.pdbx_seq_one_letter_code
_entity_poly.pdbx_strand_id
1 'polypeptide(L)'
;MAMAMGMARVFGCSATRVGGKSEGVFTQSCRWASKKAGGSTKNGRDSESKRLGVKKFGGQSVLAGNIIIRQRGTKYHPGTGVGLGKDHTIFATRDGFVRFWYNTPKKRQEVSVKNTREVQRAVAKASA
;
A
#
# COMPACT_ATOMS: atom_id res chain seq x y z
N MET A 1 -75.44 -10.34 -10.28
CA MET A 1 -76.00 -9.03 -9.89
C MET A 1 -75.43 -8.02 -10.85
N ALA A 2 -76.30 -7.42 -11.67
CA ALA A 2 -75.97 -6.57 -12.81
C ALA A 2 -75.39 -5.22 -12.40
N MET A 3 -74.57 -4.63 -13.28
CA MET A 3 -74.41 -3.18 -13.59
C MET A 3 -73.05 -3.01 -14.28
N ALA A 4 -72.84 -2.25 -15.36
CA ALA A 4 -73.72 -1.55 -16.27
C ALA A 4 -72.89 -1.16 -17.51
N MET A 5 -73.63 -0.93 -18.59
CA MET A 5 -73.29 -0.35 -19.88
C MET A 5 -72.25 0.79 -19.88
N GLY A 6 -71.49 0.87 -20.98
CA GLY A 6 -70.68 2.05 -21.32
C GLY A 6 -70.17 1.98 -22.75
N MET A 7 -71.06 2.26 -23.70
CA MET A 7 -70.85 2.26 -25.14
C MET A 7 -69.73 3.21 -25.60
N ALA A 8 -69.00 2.73 -26.60
CA ALA A 8 -68.06 3.46 -27.43
C ALA A 8 -68.75 4.51 -28.32
N ARG A 9 -68.09 5.66 -28.51
CA ARG A 9 -68.18 6.58 -29.67
C ARG A 9 -66.80 7.25 -29.84
N VAL A 10 -65.97 6.79 -30.80
CA VAL A 10 -65.73 7.35 -32.16
C VAL A 10 -65.27 8.81 -32.16
N PHE A 11 -64.02 9.04 -32.57
CA PHE A 11 -63.64 10.08 -33.54
C PHE A 11 -62.30 9.70 -34.18
N GLY A 12 -62.29 9.45 -35.48
CA GLY A 12 -61.10 9.07 -36.24
C GLY A 12 -60.19 10.26 -36.54
N CYS A 13 -58.91 9.95 -36.77
CA CYS A 13 -58.11 10.70 -37.73
C CYS A 13 -57.24 9.69 -38.49
N SER A 14 -57.50 9.64 -39.78
CA SER A 14 -56.91 8.75 -40.79
C SER A 14 -55.42 9.03 -40.98
N ALA A 15 -54.57 8.05 -40.68
CA ALA A 15 -53.20 8.01 -41.19
C ALA A 15 -53.17 7.17 -42.48
N THR A 16 -53.16 7.83 -43.63
CA THR A 16 -52.73 7.21 -44.88
C THR A 16 -51.22 7.37 -45.02
N ARG A 17 -50.48 6.26 -45.08
CA ARG A 17 -49.57 5.96 -46.20
C ARG A 17 -48.90 4.58 -46.05
N VAL A 18 -49.25 3.72 -47.00
CA VAL A 18 -48.42 2.87 -47.86
C VAL A 18 -47.16 2.25 -47.25
N GLY A 19 -47.16 0.93 -47.23
CA GLY A 19 -46.03 0.10 -46.80
C GLY A 19 -44.85 0.08 -47.76
N GLY A 20 -43.74 -0.45 -47.23
CA GLY A 20 -42.59 -0.92 -47.98
C GLY A 20 -42.07 -2.20 -47.31
N LYS A 21 -42.12 -3.30 -48.04
CA LYS A 21 -41.47 -4.57 -47.71
C LYS A 21 -39.99 -4.44 -48.07
N SER A 22 -39.09 -4.84 -47.18
CA SER A 22 -37.83 -5.51 -47.58
C SER A 22 -37.10 -6.04 -46.35
N GLU A 23 -36.76 -7.31 -46.47
CA GLU A 23 -35.94 -8.14 -45.59
C GLU A 23 -34.53 -7.55 -45.36
N GLY A 24 -33.93 -7.79 -44.18
CA GLY A 24 -32.47 -7.99 -44.10
C GLY A 24 -31.63 -7.14 -43.13
N VAL A 25 -31.14 -7.83 -42.08
CA VAL A 25 -29.75 -7.83 -41.55
C VAL A 25 -29.29 -6.74 -40.55
N PHE A 26 -28.76 -7.22 -39.39
CA PHE A 26 -27.89 -6.57 -38.38
C PHE A 26 -28.45 -5.31 -37.67
N THR A 27 -28.65 -5.34 -36.34
CA THR A 27 -27.55 -5.13 -35.39
C THR A 27 -27.99 -5.50 -33.97
N GLN A 28 -27.11 -6.18 -33.24
CA GLN A 28 -27.15 -6.17 -31.77
C GLN A 28 -26.99 -4.72 -31.29
N SER A 29 -27.79 -4.30 -30.31
CA SER A 29 -27.24 -3.48 -29.23
C SER A 29 -28.07 -3.67 -27.95
N CYS A 30 -27.46 -4.35 -26.97
CA CYS A 30 -27.88 -4.28 -25.59
C CYS A 30 -27.83 -2.81 -25.16
N ARG A 31 -28.98 -2.26 -24.77
CA ARG A 31 -29.08 -0.87 -24.31
C ARG A 31 -28.45 -0.75 -22.92
N TRP A 32 -27.52 0.19 -22.80
CA TRP A 32 -26.66 0.41 -21.64
C TRP A 32 -27.45 0.93 -20.43
N ALA A 33 -27.01 0.56 -19.23
CA ALA A 33 -27.55 1.04 -17.96
C ALA A 33 -27.47 2.58 -17.86
N SER A 34 -28.61 3.23 -17.63
CA SER A 34 -28.70 4.65 -17.36
C SER A 34 -28.44 4.94 -15.88
N LYS A 35 -27.24 5.45 -15.58
CA LYS A 35 -27.00 6.45 -14.53
C LYS A 35 -25.57 6.95 -14.62
N LYS A 36 -25.42 8.23 -14.97
CA LYS A 36 -24.12 8.92 -15.02
C LYS A 36 -24.10 10.10 -14.04
N ALA A 37 -24.61 9.88 -12.82
CA ALA A 37 -24.26 10.75 -11.70
C ALA A 37 -22.89 10.29 -11.18
N GLY A 38 -21.83 10.69 -11.90
CA GLY A 38 -20.44 10.50 -11.49
C GLY A 38 -20.11 11.51 -10.39
N GLY A 39 -20.44 11.18 -9.14
CA GLY A 39 -19.91 11.86 -7.96
C GLY A 39 -18.82 11.01 -7.33
N SER A 40 -17.61 11.56 -7.19
CA SER A 40 -16.48 10.90 -6.52
C SER A 40 -16.92 10.36 -5.15
N THR A 41 -16.78 9.05 -4.93
CA THR A 41 -16.81 8.50 -3.57
C THR A 41 -15.58 9.05 -2.87
N LYS A 42 -15.80 9.88 -1.84
CA LYS A 42 -14.74 10.57 -1.11
C LYS A 42 -13.76 9.55 -0.50
N ASN A 43 -12.60 9.37 -1.14
CA ASN A 43 -11.51 8.57 -0.59
C ASN A 43 -10.71 9.44 0.37
N GLY A 44 -11.05 9.37 1.66
CA GLY A 44 -10.39 10.09 2.76
C GLY A 44 -10.02 9.16 3.92
N ARG A 45 -9.49 7.97 3.61
CA ARG A 45 -9.04 7.01 4.63
C ARG A 45 -7.52 6.99 4.66
N ASP A 46 -6.97 7.65 5.66
CA ASP A 46 -5.56 7.55 6.01
C ASP A 46 -5.37 6.76 7.30
N SER A 47 -4.20 6.15 7.44
CA SER A 47 -3.84 5.39 8.62
C SER A 47 -2.84 6.14 9.49
N GLU A 48 -2.99 6.02 10.80
CA GLU A 48 -2.03 6.63 11.75
C GLU A 48 -0.59 6.21 11.49
N SER A 49 0.32 7.17 11.63
CA SER A 49 1.75 6.95 11.40
C SER A 49 2.30 5.91 12.37
N LYS A 50 3.00 4.89 11.83
CA LYS A 50 3.53 3.77 12.63
C LYS A 50 4.90 4.04 13.25
N ARG A 51 5.41 5.28 13.11
CA ARG A 51 6.69 5.77 13.68
C ARG A 51 7.89 4.84 13.41
N LEU A 52 7.91 4.24 12.23
CA LEU A 52 8.98 3.37 11.74
C LEU A 52 10.27 4.18 11.49
N GLY A 53 11.38 3.48 11.33
CA GLY A 53 12.68 4.07 10.99
C GLY A 53 13.79 3.72 12.00
N VAL A 54 14.93 4.36 11.78
CA VAL A 54 16.13 4.25 12.61
C VAL A 54 15.92 5.05 13.91
N LYS A 55 16.32 4.46 15.04
CA LYS A 55 16.27 5.06 16.38
C LYS A 55 17.66 5.36 16.94
N LYS A 56 18.67 4.59 16.53
CA LYS A 56 20.07 4.79 16.90
C LYS A 56 20.94 4.85 15.65
N PHE A 57 21.71 5.92 15.53
CA PHE A 57 22.60 6.14 14.39
C PHE A 57 23.99 5.51 14.61
N GLY A 58 24.81 5.48 13.57
CA GLY A 58 26.17 4.97 13.65
C GLY A 58 27.00 5.77 14.65
N GLY A 59 27.80 5.08 15.47
CA GLY A 59 28.65 5.72 16.48
C GLY A 59 27.93 6.13 17.78
N GLN A 60 26.64 5.81 17.93
CA GLN A 60 25.94 6.02 19.19
C GLN A 60 26.10 4.83 20.15
N SER A 61 26.17 5.12 21.45
CA SER A 61 26.16 4.08 22.49
C SER A 61 24.76 3.47 22.62
N VAL A 62 24.73 2.15 22.80
CA VAL A 62 23.53 1.37 23.05
C VAL A 62 23.78 0.41 24.20
N LEU A 63 22.72 0.18 24.99
CA LEU A 63 22.67 -0.87 25.98
C LEU A 63 21.97 -2.11 25.39
N ALA A 64 22.17 -3.26 26.01
CA ALA A 64 21.40 -4.47 25.70
C ALA A 64 19.89 -4.20 25.84
N GLY A 65 19.11 -4.70 24.88
CA GLY A 65 17.66 -4.48 24.77
C GLY A 65 17.24 -3.21 24.01
N ASN A 66 18.17 -2.28 23.74
CA ASN A 66 17.80 -1.06 23.00
C ASN A 66 17.41 -1.35 21.55
N ILE A 67 16.34 -0.69 21.09
CA ILE A 67 15.88 -0.78 19.71
C ILE A 67 16.74 0.12 18.82
N ILE A 68 17.32 -0.45 17.76
CA ILE A 68 18.12 0.27 16.78
C ILE A 68 17.25 0.71 15.61
N ILE A 69 16.43 -0.19 15.04
CA ILE A 69 15.57 0.09 13.87
C ILE A 69 14.22 -0.61 14.03
N ARG A 70 13.13 0.12 13.73
CA ARG A 70 11.80 -0.45 13.49
C ARG A 70 11.51 -0.38 11.99
N GLN A 71 11.35 -1.52 11.33
CA GLN A 71 11.21 -1.58 9.88
C GLN A 71 10.02 -2.46 9.46
N ARG A 72 9.66 -2.36 8.17
CA ARG A 72 8.77 -3.31 7.51
C ARG A 72 9.60 -4.11 6.52
N GLY A 73 9.58 -5.43 6.68
CA GLY A 73 10.55 -6.31 6.06
C GLY A 73 11.98 -6.04 6.57
N THR A 74 12.96 -6.70 5.97
CA THR A 74 14.38 -6.55 6.31
C THR A 74 15.08 -5.66 5.29
N LYS A 75 15.08 -4.34 5.50
CA LYS A 75 15.97 -3.42 4.77
C LYS A 75 17.40 -3.52 5.30
N TYR A 76 17.48 -3.61 6.62
CA TYR A 76 18.70 -3.89 7.36
C TYR A 76 18.66 -5.31 7.89
N HIS A 77 19.82 -5.97 7.86
CA HIS A 77 20.01 -7.31 8.40
C HIS A 77 20.79 -7.25 9.72
N PRO A 78 20.50 -8.18 10.66
CA PRO A 78 21.26 -8.28 11.89
C PRO A 78 22.67 -8.82 11.58
N GLY A 79 23.66 -8.20 12.19
CA GLY A 79 25.04 -8.68 12.25
C GLY A 79 25.44 -9.01 13.69
N THR A 80 26.72 -8.88 14.00
CA THR A 80 27.25 -9.23 15.33
C THR A 80 26.66 -8.35 16.44
N GLY A 81 26.27 -8.97 17.56
CA GLY A 81 25.78 -8.27 18.76
C GLY A 81 24.35 -7.75 18.67
N VAL A 82 23.60 -8.19 17.67
CA VAL A 82 22.28 -7.68 17.31
C VAL A 82 21.31 -8.84 17.06
N GLY A 83 20.08 -8.70 17.55
CA GLY A 83 18.98 -9.65 17.35
C GLY A 83 17.89 -9.11 16.41
N LEU A 84 17.06 -10.03 15.91
CA LEU A 84 15.89 -9.74 15.08
C LEU A 84 14.61 -10.15 15.82
N GLY A 85 13.66 -9.24 15.95
CA GLY A 85 12.33 -9.51 16.52
C GLY A 85 11.33 -10.04 15.48
N LYS A 86 10.13 -10.44 15.95
CA LYS A 86 9.04 -10.95 15.11
C LYS A 86 8.60 -9.97 14.02
N ASP A 87 8.60 -8.68 14.32
CA ASP A 87 8.24 -7.62 13.37
C ASP A 87 9.45 -7.10 12.57
N HIS A 88 10.55 -7.86 12.53
CA HIS A 88 11.84 -7.49 11.95
C HIS A 88 12.49 -6.26 12.60
N THR A 89 12.06 -5.90 13.81
CA THR A 89 12.74 -4.90 14.64
C THR A 89 14.14 -5.40 15.00
N ILE A 90 15.12 -4.53 14.83
CA ILE A 90 16.51 -4.80 15.15
C ILE A 90 16.81 -4.23 16.54
N PHE A 91 17.29 -5.08 17.45
CA PHE A 91 17.62 -4.70 18.83
C PHE A 91 19.06 -5.12 19.19
N ALA A 92 19.67 -4.40 20.12
CA ALA A 92 21.01 -4.71 20.61
C ALA A 92 20.95 -5.85 21.64
N THR A 93 21.81 -6.86 21.50
CA THR A 93 21.93 -7.94 22.49
C THR A 93 23.00 -7.65 23.53
N ARG A 94 23.96 -6.77 23.20
CA ARG A 94 25.09 -6.40 24.05
C ARG A 94 25.28 -4.89 24.02
N ASP A 95 25.93 -4.36 25.06
CA ASP A 95 26.28 -2.95 25.13
C ASP A 95 27.44 -2.63 24.17
N GLY A 96 27.41 -1.45 23.57
CA GLY A 96 28.46 -1.02 22.65
C GLY A 96 28.04 0.12 21.76
N PHE A 97 28.64 0.19 20.58
CA PHE A 97 28.43 1.23 19.58
C PHE A 97 27.85 0.65 18.30
N VAL A 98 26.82 1.30 17.76
CA VAL A 98 26.17 0.86 16.53
C VAL A 98 27.06 1.17 15.32
N ARG A 99 27.24 0.20 14.43
CA ARG A 99 27.93 0.37 13.15
C ARG A 99 27.12 -0.24 12.03
N PHE A 100 26.79 0.61 11.07
CA PHE A 100 26.20 0.25 9.79
C PHE A 100 27.31 -0.04 8.79
N TRP A 101 27.18 -1.11 8.03
CA TRP A 101 28.10 -1.42 6.95
C TRP A 101 27.39 -2.15 5.81
N TYR A 102 27.90 -1.99 4.61
CA TYR A 102 27.39 -2.71 3.45
C TYR A 102 28.17 -4.00 3.26
N ASN A 103 27.44 -5.12 3.27
CA ASN A 103 28.02 -6.43 3.08
C ASN A 103 28.08 -6.75 1.58
N THR A 104 29.26 -6.55 0.98
CA THR A 104 29.51 -6.78 -0.46
C THR A 104 29.14 -8.19 -0.95
N PRO A 105 29.58 -9.29 -0.32
CA PRO A 105 29.26 -10.63 -0.82
C PRO A 105 27.76 -10.96 -0.74
N LYS A 106 27.06 -10.45 0.28
CA LYS A 106 25.61 -10.68 0.45
C LYS A 106 24.75 -9.56 -0.16
N LYS A 107 25.38 -8.55 -0.78
CA LYS A 107 24.78 -7.35 -1.39
C LYS A 107 23.71 -6.66 -0.53
N ARG A 108 23.90 -6.61 0.79
CA ARG A 108 22.87 -6.12 1.73
C ARG A 108 23.45 -5.27 2.85
N GLN A 109 22.64 -4.37 3.42
CA GLN A 109 23.05 -3.55 4.56
C GLN A 109 22.93 -4.33 5.86
N GLU A 110 23.96 -4.27 6.68
CA GLU A 110 24.07 -5.02 7.93
C GLU A 110 24.34 -4.07 9.10
N VAL A 111 23.77 -4.42 10.26
CA VAL A 111 23.84 -3.63 11.49
C VAL A 111 24.52 -4.45 12.55
N SER A 112 25.62 -3.92 13.08
CA SER A 112 26.40 -4.58 14.13
C SER A 112 26.57 -3.65 15.32
N VAL A 113 26.69 -4.22 16.51
CA VAL A 113 27.11 -3.51 17.71
C VAL A 113 28.53 -3.95 18.04
N LYS A 114 29.46 -3.00 18.06
CA LYS A 114 30.87 -3.23 18.35
C LYS A 114 31.26 -2.61 19.68
N ASN A 115 32.25 -3.20 20.36
CA ASN A 115 32.74 -2.68 21.62
C ASN A 115 33.51 -1.37 21.41
N THR A 116 33.43 -0.48 22.41
CA THR A 116 34.06 0.85 22.45
C THR A 116 35.54 0.84 22.07
N ARG A 117 36.29 -0.15 22.59
CA ARG A 117 37.74 -0.25 22.38
C ARG A 117 38.11 -0.44 20.90
N GLU A 118 37.29 -1.15 20.13
CA GLU A 118 37.55 -1.34 18.69
C GLU A 118 37.25 -0.10 17.88
N VAL A 119 36.17 0.63 18.23
CA VAL A 119 35.79 1.87 17.54
C VAL A 119 36.79 2.97 17.82
N GLN A 120 37.22 3.15 19.08
CA GLN A 120 38.24 4.13 19.45
C GLN A 120 39.58 3.85 18.77
N ARG A 121 40.01 2.58 18.68
CA ARG A 121 41.21 2.20 17.92
C ARG A 121 41.10 2.51 16.43
N ALA A 122 39.93 2.28 15.83
CA ALA A 122 39.71 2.57 14.41
C ALA A 122 39.70 4.09 14.12
N VAL A 123 39.08 4.90 14.99
CA VAL A 123 39.09 6.37 14.89
C VAL A 123 40.52 6.91 15.08
N ALA A 124 41.25 6.42 16.10
CA ALA A 124 42.63 6.80 16.35
C ALA A 124 43.59 6.45 15.19
N LYS A 125 43.32 5.36 14.46
CA LYS A 125 44.07 4.99 13.24
C LYS A 125 43.73 5.82 12.00
N ALA A 126 42.58 6.47 11.96
CA ALA A 126 42.14 7.29 10.83
C ALA A 126 42.51 8.78 10.98
N SER A 127 43.08 9.16 12.12
CA SER A 127 43.43 10.55 12.48
C SER A 127 44.95 10.77 12.64
N ALA A 128 45.76 9.77 12.27
CA ALA A 128 47.21 9.82 12.12
C ALA A 128 47.56 9.50 10.66
#